data_AF-A0A8E2H4C9-F1
#
_entry.id   AF-A0A8E2H4C9-F1
#
_cell.length_a   1.000
_cell.length_b   1.000
_cell.length_c   1.000
_cell.angle_alpha   90.00
_cell.angle_beta   90.00
_cell.angle_gamma   90.00
#
_symmetry.space_group_name_H-M   'P 1'
#
loop_
_entity.id
_entity.type
_entity.pdbx_description
1 polymer ?
#
loop_
_entity_poly.entity_id
_entity_poly.type
_entity_poly.pdbx_seq_one_letter_code
_entity_poly.pdbx_strand_id
1 'polypeptide(L)'
;MNCLNLAAIGLHLVSVHDKPGYNDQNYGLYAQSECGFIAGGYYNSYRRPSFQIGWRAETDHLPLFVEIGGVTGYPNHLVEPYAMAGVKLGPLRVGFVPHVMGVNRTAVVHAMVQFKL
;
A
#
# COMPACT_ATOMS: atom_id res chain seq x y z
N MET A 1 -2.63 21.19 -8.77
CA MET A 1 -2.20 20.25 -7.73
C MET A 1 -0.69 20.23 -7.71
N ASN A 2 -0.06 20.47 -6.57
CA ASN A 2 1.41 20.49 -6.45
C ASN A 2 1.91 19.13 -5.98
N CYS A 3 2.77 18.47 -6.75
CA CYS A 3 3.31 17.17 -6.36
C CYS A 3 4.36 17.21 -5.22
N LEU A 4 4.86 18.39 -4.86
CA LEU A 4 5.84 18.58 -3.79
C LEU A 4 5.18 18.79 -2.42
N ASN A 5 3.89 19.12 -2.37
CA ASN A 5 3.16 19.32 -1.13
C ASN A 5 2.66 17.99 -0.58
N LEU A 6 2.82 17.78 0.72
CA LEU A 6 2.26 16.64 1.43
C LEU A 6 0.78 16.86 1.73
N ALA A 7 -0.05 15.89 1.36
CA ALA A 7 -1.47 15.87 1.69
C ALA A 7 -1.80 14.96 2.87
N ALA A 8 -0.99 13.93 3.11
CA ALA A 8 -1.23 12.99 4.19
C ALA A 8 0.01 12.20 4.62
N ILE A 9 -0.05 11.69 5.85
CA ILE A 9 0.85 10.66 6.39
C ILE A 9 -0.01 9.43 6.73
N GLY A 10 0.47 8.24 6.39
CA GLY A 10 -0.24 7.01 6.65
C GLY A 10 0.63 5.93 7.27
N LEU A 11 -0.01 5.10 8.09
CA LEU A 11 0.56 3.92 8.72
C LEU A 11 0.00 2.68 8.04
N HIS A 12 0.88 1.81 7.59
CA HIS A 12 0.52 0.43 7.27
C HIS A 12 0.53 -0.37 8.58
N LEU A 13 -0.56 -1.05 8.91
CA LEU A 13 -0.72 -1.68 10.22
C LEU A 13 -0.56 -3.19 10.12
N VAL A 14 -1.48 -3.82 9.40
CA VAL A 14 -1.57 -5.27 9.32
C VAL A 14 -2.03 -5.68 7.93
N SER A 15 -1.80 -6.94 7.62
CA SER A 15 -2.31 -7.57 6.42
C SER A 15 -2.87 -8.95 6.70
N VAL A 16 -3.67 -9.47 5.78
CA VAL A 16 -4.16 -10.86 5.81
C VAL A 16 -3.96 -11.44 4.44
N HIS A 17 -3.18 -12.51 4.37
CA HIS A 17 -2.87 -13.23 3.14
C HIS A 17 -3.81 -14.42 2.96
N ASP A 18 -4.14 -14.74 1.69
CA ASP A 18 -4.93 -15.93 1.35
C ASP A 18 -4.15 -17.26 1.54
N LYS A 19 -2.87 -17.17 1.88
CA LYS A 19 -1.96 -18.29 2.13
C LYS A 19 -1.20 -18.09 3.44
N PRO A 20 -0.84 -19.17 4.15
CA PRO A 20 -0.09 -19.08 5.40
C PRO A 20 1.40 -18.79 5.17
N GLY A 21 2.13 -18.48 6.25
CA GLY A 21 3.59 -18.35 6.27
C GLY A 21 4.12 -16.91 6.17
N TYR A 22 3.24 -15.95 5.92
CA TYR A 22 3.55 -14.53 5.82
C TYR A 22 3.53 -13.83 7.18
N ASN A 23 4.29 -12.73 7.27
CA ASN A 23 4.19 -11.80 8.40
C ASN A 23 3.02 -10.84 8.18
N ASP A 24 1.94 -11.05 8.94
CA ASP A 24 0.75 -10.21 8.90
C ASP A 24 0.89 -8.93 9.75
N GLN A 25 1.90 -8.86 10.62
CA GLN A 25 2.27 -7.68 11.40
C GLN A 25 3.38 -6.91 10.68
N ASN A 26 3.05 -6.36 9.52
CA ASN A 26 3.97 -5.71 8.59
C ASN A 26 3.85 -4.18 8.68
N TYR A 27 4.19 -3.64 9.84
CA TYR A 27 4.07 -2.20 10.11
C TYR A 27 4.92 -1.35 9.17
N GLY A 28 4.41 -0.17 8.84
CA GLY A 28 5.07 0.75 7.94
C GLY A 28 4.54 2.17 8.01
N LEU A 29 5.28 3.07 7.36
CA LEU A 29 4.95 4.48 7.23
C LEU A 29 5.03 4.87 5.77
N TYR A 30 4.08 5.67 5.30
CA TYR A 30 4.12 6.29 3.99
C TYR A 30 3.63 7.73 4.07
N ALA A 31 4.01 8.51 3.06
CA ALA A 31 3.53 9.85 2.83
C ALA A 31 2.83 9.91 1.46
N GLN A 32 1.80 10.74 1.36
CA GLN A 32 1.07 10.99 0.11
C GLN A 32 1.12 12.49 -0.23
N SER A 33 1.46 12.83 -1.47
CA SER A 33 1.40 14.21 -1.95
C SER A 33 0.00 14.61 -2.40
N GLU A 34 -0.26 15.90 -2.57
CA GLU A 34 -1.54 16.41 -3.09
C GLU A 34 -1.88 15.86 -4.48
N CYS A 35 -0.88 15.50 -5.29
CA CYS A 35 -1.11 14.92 -6.61
C CYS A 35 -1.27 13.39 -6.59
N GLY A 36 -1.26 12.77 -5.41
CA GLY A 36 -1.47 11.34 -5.21
C GLY A 36 -0.20 10.49 -5.24
N PHE A 37 0.99 11.08 -5.39
CA PHE A 37 2.24 10.32 -5.29
C PHE A 37 2.42 9.76 -3.88
N ILE A 38 2.82 8.50 -3.77
CA ILE A 38 3.08 7.82 -2.50
C ILE A 38 4.54 7.38 -2.46
N ALA A 39 5.18 7.59 -1.32
CA ALA A 39 6.46 6.97 -0.99
C ALA A 39 6.45 6.53 0.47
N GLY A 40 7.07 5.40 0.77
CA GLY A 40 7.09 4.87 2.12
C GLY A 40 8.00 3.67 2.30
N GLY A 41 8.06 3.19 3.54
CA GLY A 41 8.81 2.00 3.91
C GLY A 41 8.08 1.20 4.98
N TYR A 42 8.24 -0.12 4.93
CA TYR A 42 7.59 -1.05 5.84
C TYR A 42 8.40 -2.34 6.00
N TYR A 43 8.06 -3.12 7.01
CA TYR A 43 8.63 -4.44 7.22
C TYR A 43 7.74 -5.51 6.59
N ASN A 44 8.10 -6.02 5.41
CA ASN A 44 7.19 -6.77 4.56
C ASN A 44 6.82 -8.17 5.08
N SER A 45 5.93 -8.83 4.34
CA SER A 45 5.41 -10.16 4.62
C SER A 45 6.48 -11.27 4.62
N TYR A 46 7.64 -11.01 4.02
CA TYR A 46 8.83 -11.87 4.04
C TYR A 46 9.83 -11.50 5.14
N ARG A 47 9.44 -10.63 6.08
CA ARG A 47 10.26 -10.19 7.21
C ARG A 47 11.51 -9.44 6.75
N ARG A 48 11.34 -8.53 5.77
CA ARG A 48 12.42 -7.71 5.20
C ARG A 48 12.03 -6.24 5.17
N PRO A 49 12.97 -5.31 5.41
CA PRO A 49 12.76 -3.90 5.10
C PRO A 49 12.42 -3.74 3.61
N SER A 50 11.42 -2.94 3.31
CA SER A 50 10.93 -2.71 1.96
C SER A 50 10.57 -1.25 1.77
N PHE A 51 10.80 -0.74 0.57
CA PHE A 51 10.47 0.62 0.19
C PHE A 51 9.54 0.59 -1.00
N GLN A 52 8.51 1.43 -0.96
CA GLN A 52 7.54 1.54 -2.02
C GLN A 52 7.50 2.95 -2.57
N ILE A 53 7.21 3.04 -3.87
CA ILE A 53 6.74 4.24 -4.53
C ILE A 53 5.51 3.90 -5.34
N GLY A 54 4.62 4.86 -5.53
CA GLY A 54 3.40 4.62 -6.28
C GLY A 54 2.58 5.89 -6.48
N TRP A 55 1.38 5.68 -7.00
CA TRP A 55 0.40 6.72 -7.20
C TRP A 55 -0.97 6.19 -6.77
N ARG A 56 -1.70 7.00 -5.99
CA ARG A 56 -3.04 6.68 -5.50
C ARG A 56 -4.04 7.70 -6.02
N ALA A 57 -5.04 7.19 -6.74
CA ALA A 57 -6.22 7.94 -7.14
C ALA A 57 -7.32 7.78 -6.08
N GLU A 58 -7.98 8.89 -5.79
CA GLU A 58 -9.12 8.94 -4.89
C GLU A 58 -10.17 9.88 -5.44
N THR A 59 -11.44 9.62 -5.14
CA THR A 59 -12.54 10.54 -5.39
C THR A 59 -13.21 10.92 -4.08
N ASP A 60 -13.76 12.12 -4.00
CA ASP A 60 -14.56 12.56 -2.86
C ASP A 60 -16.02 12.08 -2.96
N HIS A 61 -16.45 11.63 -4.15
CA HIS A 61 -17.83 11.17 -4.37
C HIS A 61 -18.08 9.74 -3.89
N LEU A 62 -17.02 8.91 -3.86
CA LEU A 62 -17.10 7.52 -3.43
C LEU A 62 -16.01 7.24 -2.40
N PRO A 63 -16.26 6.38 -1.41
CA PRO A 63 -15.26 5.97 -0.44
C PRO A 63 -14.28 4.96 -1.05
N LEU A 64 -13.82 5.18 -2.28
CA LEU A 64 -12.95 4.28 -3.03
C LEU A 64 -11.58 4.90 -3.28
N PHE A 65 -10.58 4.03 -3.39
CA PHE A 65 -9.27 4.39 -3.90
C PHE A 65 -8.71 3.28 -4.76
N VAL A 66 -7.81 3.67 -5.66
CA VAL A 66 -6.95 2.76 -6.42
C VAL A 66 -5.51 3.23 -6.29
N GLU A 67 -4.58 2.29 -6.20
CA GLU A 67 -3.16 2.56 -6.08
C GLU A 67 -2.38 1.61 -6.98
N ILE A 68 -1.35 2.12 -7.62
CA ILE A 68 -0.39 1.35 -8.41
C ILE A 68 1.02 1.77 -8.01
N GLY A 69 1.96 0.84 -8.07
CA GLY A 69 3.34 1.17 -7.73
C GLY A 69 4.29 0.00 -7.84
N GLY A 70 5.47 0.20 -7.25
CA GLY A 70 6.51 -0.81 -7.13
C GLY A 70 7.04 -0.85 -5.71
N VAL A 71 7.44 -2.04 -5.26
CA VAL A 71 7.98 -2.27 -3.92
C VAL A 71 9.20 -3.19 -3.94
N THR A 72 10.20 -2.90 -3.13
CA THR A 72 11.42 -3.72 -3.00
C THR A 72 11.27 -4.84 -1.97
N GLY A 73 12.25 -5.75 -1.91
CA GLY A 73 12.39 -6.70 -0.81
C GLY A 73 11.60 -8.01 -0.97
N TYR A 74 10.93 -8.22 -2.10
CA TYR A 74 10.22 -9.46 -2.44
C TYR A 74 11.14 -10.42 -3.24
N PRO A 75 10.91 -11.74 -3.18
CA PRO A 75 11.84 -12.72 -3.75
C PRO A 75 11.76 -12.85 -5.28
N ASN A 76 10.63 -12.46 -5.89
CA ASN A 76 10.41 -12.70 -7.31
C ASN A 76 11.09 -11.63 -8.20
N HIS A 77 11.17 -10.38 -7.71
CA HIS A 77 11.64 -9.23 -8.47
C HIS A 77 12.43 -8.26 -7.58
N LEU A 78 13.42 -7.56 -8.14
CA LEU A 78 14.13 -6.49 -7.42
C LEU A 78 13.17 -5.37 -6.99
N VAL A 79 12.23 -5.04 -7.88
CA VAL A 79 11.07 -4.18 -7.65
C VAL A 79 9.84 -4.95 -8.10
N GLU A 80 9.00 -5.40 -7.17
CA GLU A 80 7.75 -6.09 -7.46
C GLU A 80 6.66 -5.05 -7.74
N PRO A 81 6.03 -5.07 -8.93
CA PRO A 81 4.91 -4.18 -9.21
C PRO A 81 3.68 -4.63 -8.42
N TYR A 82 2.83 -3.68 -8.03
CA TYR A 82 1.55 -3.97 -7.40
C TYR A 82 0.44 -3.05 -7.90
N ALA A 83 -0.78 -3.53 -7.76
CA ALA A 83 -2.01 -2.76 -7.90
C ALA A 83 -2.92 -3.10 -6.71
N MET A 84 -3.46 -2.06 -6.08
CA MET A 84 -4.34 -2.17 -4.92
C MET A 84 -5.61 -1.38 -5.20
N ALA A 85 -6.76 -1.95 -4.87
CA ALA A 85 -8.04 -1.25 -4.87
C ALA A 85 -8.68 -1.39 -3.49
N GLY A 86 -9.41 -0.38 -3.04
CA GLY A 86 -9.91 -0.42 -1.67
C GLY A 86 -10.92 0.65 -1.32
N VAL A 87 -11.30 0.63 -0.04
CA VAL A 87 -12.29 1.53 0.55
C VAL A 87 -11.68 2.44 1.61
N LYS A 88 -12.25 3.64 1.76
CA LYS A 88 -11.91 4.64 2.77
C LYS A 88 -13.03 4.73 3.79
N LEU A 89 -12.73 4.49 5.06
CA LEU A 89 -13.66 4.48 6.18
C LEU A 89 -13.16 5.48 7.24
N GLY A 90 -13.37 6.78 6.99
CA GLY A 90 -12.76 7.84 7.77
C GLY A 90 -11.22 7.81 7.63
N PRO A 91 -10.44 7.74 8.72
CA PRO A 91 -9.00 7.61 8.64
C PRO A 91 -8.55 6.18 8.28
N LEU A 92 -9.41 5.17 8.42
CA LEU A 92 -9.09 3.79 8.07
C LEU A 92 -9.19 3.57 6.56
N ARG A 93 -8.26 2.81 6.00
CA ARG A 93 -8.27 2.34 4.62
C ARG A 93 -8.10 0.84 4.60
N VAL A 94 -8.93 0.18 3.82
CA VAL A 94 -8.84 -1.26 3.57
C VAL A 94 -8.56 -1.47 2.09
N GLY A 95 -7.41 -2.05 1.77
CA GLY A 95 -6.98 -2.29 0.39
C GLY A 95 -6.85 -3.77 0.09
N PHE A 96 -7.15 -4.16 -1.14
CA PHE A 96 -6.98 -5.51 -1.64
C PHE A 96 -5.98 -5.50 -2.81
N VAL A 97 -4.99 -6.39 -2.74
CA VAL A 97 -4.04 -6.67 -3.81
C VAL A 97 -4.30 -8.09 -4.30
N PRO A 98 -4.68 -8.27 -5.58
CA PRO A 98 -4.96 -9.60 -6.11
C PRO A 98 -3.67 -10.41 -6.29
N HIS A 99 -3.82 -11.74 -6.30
CA HIS A 99 -2.77 -12.63 -6.78
C HIS A 99 -2.68 -12.53 -8.30
N VAL A 100 -1.50 -12.16 -8.81
CA VAL A 100 -1.19 -12.09 -10.24
C VAL A 100 -0.03 -13.04 -10.50
N MET A 101 -0.29 -14.07 -11.32
CA MET A 101 0.68 -15.09 -11.66
C MET A 101 1.97 -14.47 -12.22
N GLY A 102 3.12 -14.83 -11.64
CA GLY A 102 4.42 -14.31 -12.03
C GLY A 102 4.83 -12.97 -11.39
N VAL A 103 3.93 -12.33 -10.63
CA VAL A 103 4.21 -11.10 -9.90
C VAL A 103 4.36 -11.42 -8.41
N ASN A 104 3.25 -11.74 -7.74
CA ASN A 104 3.21 -12.07 -6.32
C ASN A 104 2.75 -13.52 -6.12
N ARG A 105 2.79 -14.00 -4.87
CA ARG A 105 2.46 -15.41 -4.54
C ARG A 105 1.10 -15.61 -3.90
N THR A 106 0.43 -14.53 -3.51
CA THR A 106 -0.74 -14.55 -2.61
C THR A 106 -1.56 -13.30 -2.86
N ALA A 107 -2.87 -13.40 -2.69
CA ALA A 107 -3.73 -12.23 -2.58
C ALA A 107 -3.69 -11.74 -1.13
N VAL A 108 -3.78 -10.42 -0.94
CA VAL A 108 -3.63 -9.82 0.38
C VAL A 108 -4.60 -8.66 0.59
N VAL A 109 -5.15 -8.60 1.80
CA VAL A 109 -5.90 -7.44 2.29
C VAL A 109 -5.03 -6.67 3.27
N HIS A 110 -4.95 -5.36 3.11
CA HIS A 110 -4.18 -4.44 3.95
C HIS A 110 -5.11 -3.53 4.74
N ALA A 111 -4.78 -3.31 6.01
CA ALA A 111 -5.37 -2.27 6.84
C ALA A 111 -4.34 -1.16 7.10
N MET A 112 -4.74 0.07 6.78
CA MET A 112 -3.90 1.26 6.92
C MET A 112 -4.70 2.37 7.60
N VAL A 113 -4.03 3.24 8.36
CA VAL A 113 -4.63 4.47 8.87
C VAL A 113 -3.94 5.65 8.21
N GLN A 114 -4.69 6.65 7.76
CA GLN A 114 -4.18 7.84 7.11
C GLN A 114 -4.70 9.12 7.77
N PHE A 115 -3.78 10.03 8.04
CA PHE A 115 -4.04 11.35 8.61
C PHE A 115 -3.82 12.40 7.52
N LYS A 116 -4.85 13.20 7.23
CA LYS A 116 -4.74 14.35 6.33
C LYS A 116 -3.99 15.48 7.04
N LEU A 117 -3.23 16.26 6.27
CA LEU A 117 -2.50 17.44 6.74
C LEU A 117 -3.26 18.73 6.39
#